data_AF-A0A6P5KXQ4-F1
#
_entry.id   AF-A0A6P5KXQ4-F1
#
_cell.length_a   1.000
_cell.length_b   1.000
_cell.length_c   1.000
_cell.angle_alpha   90.00
_cell.angle_beta   90.00
_cell.angle_gamma   90.00
#
_symmetry.space_group_name_H-M   'P 1'
#
loop_
_entity.id
_entity.type
_entity.pdbx_description
1 polymer ?
#
loop_
_entity_poly.entity_id
_entity_poly.type
_entity_poly.pdbx_seq_one_letter_code
_entity_poly.pdbx_strand_id
1 'polypeptide(L)'
;MEALGFNWTPGTSFPLFLMQPLPPKLLLMLWLLLTLPVRSLDVPEGQHADQGSLSSSAPLHQLQCYCVRPKGHMNCTWERSLDPGIPYNFYYQSLKYHPHRIQNITVPKGQSWIIVEREHLTVSDQYRVWLSPKDNTSQPGDPEPLNLYLDSIVKPEPPELSHEVEFSDDPTVVTVTWAAPTWPPHENFKYQLRFRDISASIWQYAEPRDLSTSSFLELQGLKPATVYEVSSRSQLQNNMGFWSDWSPTLKFQSLPAAPTGQVDVWVFGLPCSDPHPQEESYVLLWKDLMPGLGLSYKVVFQVRGGDLHLMVKPCCSTILPKDTEWVSVVAFNITGQGHPSNLTLACSGSAPKRVQVNSMGNQGMLVTWVPEPQEHQEFIVEWTKEETSLQELNWTRLPNGSHSTLLRGNFKKGVPYRVTVSSVSLKGLAFATPVWGYSQEIAPPEGPVLWQIPNAASGALTVAWAELPRGRRGGHFTHYTLYVQPDSGALTLLNVSADTLNVTLWDLPGGYYKMWVTASTVAGLGQPGQLLQLFLPELERVENTVECSAVLRFVIDELLPGFGVLQVLPLSKVSAPLGL
;
A
#
# COMPACT_ATOMS: atom_id res chain seq x y z
N MET A 1 21.36 15.60 -23.32
CA MET A 1 20.48 16.69 -23.78
C MET A 1 19.29 16.70 -22.84
N GLU A 2 19.18 17.80 -22.09
CA GLU A 2 18.08 18.35 -21.26
C GLU A 2 16.93 17.39 -20.85
N ALA A 3 16.50 17.30 -19.59
CA ALA A 3 16.24 18.38 -18.65
C ALA A 3 16.12 17.79 -17.23
N LEU A 4 16.57 18.53 -16.21
CA LEU A 4 15.99 18.62 -14.87
C LEU A 4 16.83 19.66 -14.11
N GLY A 5 16.40 20.92 -14.20
CA GLY A 5 17.00 22.02 -13.46
C GLY A 5 16.43 22.10 -12.06
N PHE A 6 17.31 22.02 -11.04
CA PHE A 6 17.07 22.61 -9.74
C PHE A 6 18.38 23.21 -9.19
N ASN A 7 18.35 24.52 -8.98
CA ASN A 7 19.39 25.32 -8.36
C ASN A 7 19.53 24.96 -6.87
N TRP A 8 20.75 24.64 -6.46
CA TRP A 8 21.14 24.54 -5.05
C TRP A 8 21.46 25.94 -4.50
N THR A 9 20.85 26.30 -3.38
CA THR A 9 21.30 27.39 -2.51
C THR A 9 21.53 26.83 -1.10
N PRO A 10 22.69 27.08 -0.46
CA PRO A 10 22.96 26.58 0.88
C PRO A 10 22.60 27.65 1.92
N GLY A 11 21.82 27.25 2.93
CA GLY A 11 21.71 28.00 4.18
C GLY A 11 20.29 28.23 4.65
N THR A 12 19.72 27.25 5.36
CA THR A 12 18.81 27.49 6.47
C THR A 12 18.85 26.30 7.42
N SER A 13 19.15 26.62 8.67
CA SER A 13 19.16 25.75 9.85
C SER A 13 17.76 25.26 10.18
N PHE A 14 17.61 23.96 10.46
CA PHE A 14 16.43 23.37 11.09
C PHE A 14 16.79 22.75 12.45
N PRO A 15 15.83 22.70 13.39
CA PRO A 15 16.08 22.66 14.82
C PRO A 15 16.38 21.26 15.35
N LEU A 16 17.17 21.23 16.43
CA LEU A 16 17.40 20.07 17.29
C LEU A 16 16.07 19.50 17.82
N PHE A 17 15.78 18.25 17.48
CA PHE A 17 14.87 17.42 18.27
C PHE A 17 15.69 16.58 19.25
N LEU A 18 15.40 16.79 20.54
CA LEU A 18 15.89 16.03 21.68
C LEU A 18 15.55 14.54 21.54
N MET A 19 16.57 13.67 21.59
CA MET A 19 16.37 12.25 21.89
C MET A 19 15.99 12.07 23.36
N GLN A 20 14.87 11.41 23.62
CA GLN A 20 14.54 10.87 24.93
C GLN A 20 15.38 9.60 25.22
N PRO A 21 15.77 9.34 26.48
CA PRO A 21 16.60 8.19 26.84
C PRO A 21 15.79 6.89 26.87
N LEU A 22 16.40 5.80 26.42
CA LEU A 22 15.88 4.44 26.51
C LEU A 22 15.68 3.98 27.97
N PRO A 23 14.67 3.14 28.27
CA PRO A 23 14.39 2.66 29.61
C PRO A 23 15.48 1.71 30.15
N PRO A 24 15.75 1.72 31.47
CA PRO A 24 16.89 1.05 32.11
C PRO A 24 16.90 -0.48 32.01
N LYS A 25 15.82 -1.11 31.54
CA LYS A 25 15.74 -2.57 31.34
C LYS A 25 16.42 -3.05 30.05
N LEU A 26 16.68 -2.17 29.07
CA LEU A 26 17.36 -2.53 27.81
C LEU A 26 18.90 -2.50 27.94
N LEU A 27 19.45 -1.70 28.86
CA LEU A 27 20.90 -1.60 29.10
C LEU A 27 21.46 -2.84 29.81
N LEU A 28 20.66 -3.47 30.68
CA LEU A 28 21.06 -4.66 31.45
C LEU A 28 21.15 -5.92 30.56
N MET A 29 20.31 -6.02 29.54
CA MET A 29 20.34 -7.11 28.55
C MET A 29 21.57 -7.03 27.63
N LEU A 30 22.04 -5.82 27.31
CA LEU A 30 23.25 -5.63 26.50
C LEU A 30 24.55 -5.94 27.28
N TRP A 31 24.54 -5.80 28.60
CA TRP A 31 25.71 -6.08 29.45
C TRP A 31 25.91 -7.58 29.72
N LEU A 32 24.83 -8.38 29.72
CA LEU A 32 24.87 -9.83 29.94
C LEU A 32 25.32 -10.65 28.72
N LEU A 33 25.37 -10.05 27.52
CA LEU A 33 25.81 -10.71 26.28
C LEU A 33 27.31 -10.53 25.98
N LEU A 34 28.05 -9.75 26.80
CA LEU A 34 29.46 -9.42 26.56
C LEU A 34 30.45 -10.08 27.52
N THR A 35 30.01 -11.00 28.39
CA THR A 35 30.92 -11.66 29.35
C THR A 35 30.80 -13.18 29.31
N LEU A 36 31.44 -13.81 28.32
CA LEU A 36 31.99 -15.16 28.47
C LEU A 36 33.42 -15.21 27.89
N PRO A 37 34.40 -15.78 28.62
CA PRO A 37 35.82 -15.65 28.31
C PRO A 37 36.29 -16.71 27.32
N VAL A 38 37.05 -16.29 26.30
CA VAL A 38 37.86 -17.19 25.48
C VAL A 38 39.18 -17.45 26.20
N ARG A 39 39.43 -18.71 26.57
CA ARG A 39 40.73 -19.21 27.05
C ARG A 39 41.76 -19.08 25.92
N SER A 40 42.76 -18.21 26.09
CA SER A 40 44.05 -18.33 25.40
C SER A 40 44.96 -19.26 26.22
N LEU A 41 45.52 -20.28 25.59
CA LEU A 41 46.64 -21.03 26.16
C LEU A 41 47.94 -20.28 25.88
N ASP A 42 48.74 -20.17 26.94
CA ASP A 42 50.05 -19.54 27.03
C ASP A 42 51.10 -20.11 26.06
N VAL A 43 51.99 -19.24 25.59
CA VAL A 43 53.35 -19.57 25.14
C VAL A 43 54.30 -18.61 25.89
N PRO A 44 55.37 -19.10 26.56
CA PRO A 44 56.19 -18.28 27.45
C PRO A 44 57.30 -17.49 26.74
N GLU A 45 57.68 -16.38 27.39
CA GLU A 45 58.78 -15.45 27.07
C GLU A 45 60.19 -15.94 27.47
N GLY A 46 61.22 -15.39 26.79
CA GLY A 46 62.61 -15.20 27.24
C GLY A 46 63.65 -16.01 26.44
N GLN A 47 64.80 -15.52 25.96
CA GLN A 47 65.62 -14.34 26.27
C GLN A 47 66.60 -14.00 25.10
N HIS A 48 67.16 -12.78 25.17
CA HIS A 48 68.21 -12.11 24.39
C HIS A 48 69.43 -12.91 23.88
N ALA A 49 69.95 -12.53 22.70
CA ALA A 49 71.37 -12.18 22.48
C ALA A 49 71.62 -11.54 21.08
N ASP A 50 72.11 -10.29 21.12
CA ASP A 50 73.17 -9.64 20.34
C ASP A 50 73.26 -9.61 18.79
N GLN A 51 73.75 -8.43 18.37
CA GLN A 51 74.06 -7.94 17.04
C GLN A 51 75.16 -8.74 16.32
N GLY A 52 75.03 -8.91 15.00
CA GLY A 52 76.15 -9.34 14.15
C GLY A 52 75.79 -9.55 12.67
N SER A 53 76.04 -8.52 11.85
CA SER A 53 76.46 -8.56 10.44
C SER A 53 75.75 -9.45 9.39
N LEU A 54 75.19 -8.77 8.38
CA LEU A 54 75.09 -9.14 6.95
C LEU A 54 74.97 -10.62 6.55
N SER A 55 73.77 -10.99 6.06
CA SER A 55 73.59 -11.62 4.74
C SER A 55 72.08 -11.75 4.44
N SER A 56 71.52 -10.87 3.59
CA SER A 56 70.14 -10.98 3.15
C SER A 56 70.00 -12.03 2.05
N SER A 57 69.65 -13.26 2.42
CA SER A 57 69.11 -14.26 1.49
C SER A 57 67.71 -14.63 1.97
N ALA A 58 66.68 -14.07 1.33
CA ALA A 58 65.29 -14.52 1.49
C ALA A 58 64.89 -15.27 0.20
N PRO A 59 64.43 -16.54 0.31
CA PRO A 59 64.17 -17.40 -0.85
C PRO A 59 62.88 -17.00 -1.61
N LEU A 60 62.88 -17.23 -2.92
CA LEU A 60 61.77 -16.95 -3.85
C LEU A 60 60.54 -17.84 -3.56
N HIS A 61 59.35 -17.24 -3.46
CA HIS A 61 58.09 -17.89 -3.05
C HIS A 61 57.36 -18.70 -4.16
N GLN A 62 57.04 -19.95 -3.83
CA GLN A 62 55.98 -20.89 -4.29
C GLN A 62 55.59 -20.97 -5.78
N LEU A 63 56.36 -21.75 -6.56
CA LEU A 63 55.93 -22.33 -7.83
C LEU A 63 54.77 -23.32 -7.61
N GLN A 64 53.65 -23.13 -8.31
CA GLN A 64 52.49 -24.04 -8.30
C GLN A 64 52.15 -24.47 -9.72
N CYS A 65 51.78 -25.73 -9.92
CA CYS A 65 51.41 -26.26 -11.22
C CYS A 65 50.09 -27.02 -11.17
N TYR A 66 49.29 -26.92 -12.22
CA TYR A 66 48.07 -27.69 -12.41
C TYR A 66 47.88 -28.11 -13.87
N CYS A 67 47.21 -29.23 -14.08
CA CYS A 67 46.93 -29.77 -15.41
C CYS A 67 45.45 -29.63 -15.74
N VAL A 68 45.11 -28.72 -16.67
CA VAL A 68 43.72 -28.56 -17.15
C VAL A 68 43.39 -29.68 -18.12
N ARG A 69 42.39 -30.50 -17.81
CA ARG A 69 41.90 -31.60 -18.65
C ARG A 69 40.53 -31.23 -19.24
N PRO A 70 40.24 -31.57 -20.51
CA PRO A 70 40.86 -32.64 -21.30
C PRO A 70 42.16 -32.28 -22.04
N LYS A 71 42.48 -30.98 -22.21
CA LYS A 71 43.64 -30.50 -23.00
C LYS A 71 44.98 -31.07 -22.53
N GLY A 72 45.12 -31.29 -21.22
CA GLY A 72 46.25 -31.97 -20.59
C GLY A 72 47.56 -31.17 -20.60
N HIS A 73 47.49 -29.85 -20.78
CA HIS A 73 48.63 -28.96 -20.63
C HIS A 73 48.95 -28.75 -19.15
N MET A 74 50.23 -28.69 -18.80
CA MET A 74 50.68 -28.33 -17.46
C MET A 74 50.87 -26.81 -17.40
N ASN A 75 50.01 -26.14 -16.62
CA ASN A 75 50.09 -24.71 -16.38
C ASN A 75 50.76 -24.47 -15.03
N CYS A 76 51.85 -23.71 -15.01
CA CYS A 76 52.60 -23.40 -13.81
C CYS A 76 52.63 -21.88 -13.58
N THR A 77 52.43 -21.46 -12.35
CA THR A 77 52.41 -20.06 -11.93
C THR A 77 53.29 -19.85 -10.70
N TRP A 78 53.87 -18.66 -10.56
CA TRP A 78 54.70 -18.30 -9.42
C TRP A 78 54.51 -16.82 -9.07
N GLU A 79 54.90 -16.45 -7.85
CA GLU A 79 54.81 -15.07 -7.40
C GLU A 79 55.85 -14.20 -8.12
N ARG A 80 55.48 -12.96 -8.45
CA ARG A 80 56.41 -12.03 -9.11
C ARG A 80 57.48 -11.60 -8.11
N SER A 81 58.74 -11.78 -8.50
CA SER A 81 59.86 -11.14 -7.81
C SER A 81 59.71 -9.61 -7.88
N LEU A 82 60.22 -8.92 -6.84
CA LEU A 82 60.28 -7.46 -6.77
C LEU A 82 61.10 -6.83 -7.91
N ASP A 83 61.89 -7.62 -8.64
CA ASP A 83 62.67 -7.16 -9.81
C ASP A 83 62.02 -7.59 -11.14
N PRO A 84 61.25 -6.70 -11.82
CA PRO A 84 60.52 -7.03 -13.05
C PRO A 84 61.41 -7.17 -14.30
N GLY A 85 62.72 -6.91 -14.20
CA GLY A 85 63.64 -6.89 -15.34
C GLY A 85 64.27 -8.24 -15.73
N ILE A 86 64.25 -9.22 -14.81
CA ILE A 86 65.01 -10.47 -14.94
C ILE A 86 64.19 -11.54 -15.70
N PRO A 87 64.67 -12.04 -16.86
CA PRO A 87 64.04 -13.16 -17.53
C PRO A 87 64.36 -14.49 -16.81
N TYR A 88 63.37 -15.38 -16.75
CA TYR A 88 63.49 -16.71 -16.15
C TYR A 88 63.42 -17.81 -17.22
N ASN A 89 64.09 -18.93 -16.97
CA ASN A 89 63.89 -20.18 -17.66
C ASN A 89 63.12 -21.14 -16.74
N PHE A 90 62.03 -21.70 -17.25
CA PHE A 90 61.30 -22.79 -16.61
C PHE A 90 61.89 -24.12 -17.07
N TYR A 91 62.27 -24.97 -16.13
CA TYR A 91 62.83 -26.29 -16.40
C TYR A 91 61.85 -27.38 -15.97
N TYR A 92 61.79 -28.44 -16.76
CA TYR A 92 61.01 -29.63 -16.42
C TYR A 92 61.73 -30.90 -16.86
N GLN A 93 61.64 -31.93 -16.03
CA GLN A 93 62.32 -33.21 -16.22
C GLN A 93 61.38 -34.36 -15.84
N SER A 94 61.23 -35.33 -16.75
CA SER A 94 60.56 -36.60 -16.47
C SER A 94 61.46 -37.46 -15.60
N LEU A 95 60.98 -37.94 -14.46
CA LEU A 95 61.76 -38.79 -13.56
C LEU A 95 61.62 -40.29 -13.89
N LYS A 96 60.56 -40.70 -14.59
CA LYS A 96 60.31 -42.12 -14.92
C LYS A 96 60.78 -42.50 -16.32
N TYR A 97 60.40 -41.74 -17.34
CA TYR A 97 60.59 -42.12 -18.75
C TYR A 97 61.82 -41.49 -19.39
N HIS A 98 62.15 -40.25 -19.00
CA HIS A 98 63.31 -39.53 -19.53
C HIS A 98 64.18 -38.87 -18.44
N PRO A 99 64.73 -39.65 -17.49
CA PRO A 99 65.47 -39.12 -16.32
C PRO A 99 66.74 -38.36 -16.68
N HIS A 100 67.29 -38.54 -17.89
CA HIS A 100 68.50 -37.86 -18.34
C HIS A 100 68.23 -36.64 -19.24
N ARG A 101 66.96 -36.33 -19.54
CA ARG A 101 66.60 -35.26 -20.46
C ARG A 101 65.93 -34.11 -19.71
N ILE A 102 66.65 -33.00 -19.58
CA ILE A 102 66.13 -31.74 -19.04
C ILE A 102 65.61 -30.90 -20.19
N GLN A 103 64.36 -30.45 -20.09
CA GLN A 103 63.75 -29.53 -21.03
C GLN A 103 63.63 -28.15 -20.39
N ASN A 104 63.69 -27.09 -21.20
CA ASN A 104 63.56 -25.72 -20.73
C ASN A 104 62.70 -24.86 -21.65
N ILE A 105 62.04 -23.86 -21.07
CA ILE A 105 61.25 -22.86 -21.79
C ILE A 105 61.63 -21.49 -21.24
N THR A 106 62.03 -20.57 -22.12
CA THR A 106 62.33 -19.19 -21.73
C THR A 106 61.04 -18.40 -21.56
N VAL A 107 60.84 -17.82 -20.38
CA VAL A 107 59.65 -17.05 -20.03
C VAL A 107 59.84 -15.59 -20.45
N PRO A 108 58.85 -14.97 -21.13
CA PRO A 108 58.88 -13.55 -21.46
C PRO A 108 59.02 -12.64 -20.23
N LYS A 109 59.64 -11.46 -20.40
CA LYS A 109 59.79 -10.49 -19.30
C LYS A 109 58.43 -10.03 -18.78
N GLY A 110 58.29 -9.96 -17.44
CA GLY A 110 57.04 -9.57 -16.77
C GLY A 110 55.96 -10.66 -16.66
N GLN A 111 56.18 -11.82 -17.28
CA GLN A 111 55.29 -12.98 -17.19
C GLN A 111 55.69 -13.89 -16.02
N SER A 112 54.70 -14.35 -15.25
CA SER A 112 54.88 -15.20 -14.06
C SER A 112 54.09 -16.50 -14.15
N TRP A 113 53.88 -16.97 -15.38
CA TRP A 113 53.17 -18.21 -15.70
C TRP A 113 53.73 -18.86 -16.96
N ILE A 114 53.58 -20.17 -17.11
CA ILE A 114 53.97 -20.90 -18.33
C ILE A 114 53.05 -22.09 -18.59
N ILE A 115 52.86 -22.42 -19.86
CA ILE A 115 52.09 -23.59 -20.29
C ILE A 115 53.04 -24.55 -21.00
N VAL A 116 53.15 -25.77 -20.47
CA VAL A 116 53.83 -26.88 -21.15
C VAL A 116 52.78 -27.68 -21.90
N GLU A 117 52.93 -27.72 -23.23
CA GLU A 117 51.99 -28.42 -24.11
C GLU A 117 51.95 -29.93 -23.84
N ARG A 118 50.80 -30.53 -24.11
CA ARG A 118 50.51 -31.93 -23.75
C ARG A 118 51.45 -32.90 -24.46
N GLU A 119 51.88 -32.57 -25.68
CA GLU A 119 52.78 -33.35 -26.53
C GLU A 119 54.17 -33.57 -25.90
N HIS A 120 54.58 -32.66 -25.01
CA HIS A 120 55.86 -32.74 -24.31
C HIS A 120 55.79 -33.48 -22.96
N LEU A 121 54.60 -33.98 -22.60
CA LEU A 121 54.33 -34.63 -21.32
C LEU A 121 54.02 -36.13 -21.50
N THR A 122 54.27 -36.93 -20.48
CA THR A 122 53.97 -38.37 -20.45
C THR A 122 52.99 -38.68 -19.33
N VAL A 123 52.00 -39.53 -19.61
CA VAL A 123 50.94 -39.89 -18.65
C VAL A 123 51.51 -40.80 -17.57
N SER A 124 51.02 -40.68 -16.34
CA SER A 124 51.46 -41.52 -15.19
C SER A 124 52.97 -41.45 -14.95
N ASP A 125 53.51 -40.25 -15.10
CA ASP A 125 54.90 -39.87 -14.85
C ASP A 125 54.98 -38.85 -13.70
N GLN A 126 56.15 -38.83 -13.08
CA GLN A 126 56.53 -37.86 -12.08
C GLN A 126 57.48 -36.85 -12.71
N TYR A 127 57.16 -35.57 -12.58
CA TYR A 127 57.97 -34.48 -13.10
C TYR A 127 58.66 -33.75 -11.96
N ARG A 128 59.89 -33.33 -12.23
CA ARG A 128 60.60 -32.34 -11.43
C ARG A 128 60.59 -31.02 -12.20
N VAL A 129 60.11 -29.94 -11.56
CA VAL A 129 60.00 -28.62 -12.17
C VAL A 129 60.64 -27.54 -11.29
N TRP A 130 61.32 -26.57 -11.91
CA TRP A 130 61.95 -25.45 -11.20
C TRP A 130 62.15 -24.23 -12.11
N LEU A 131 62.44 -23.09 -11.50
CA LEU A 131 62.75 -21.83 -12.18
C LEU A 131 64.22 -21.48 -11.96
N SER A 132 64.90 -20.97 -12.98
CA SER A 132 66.22 -20.36 -12.83
C SER A 132 66.32 -19.05 -13.63
N PRO A 133 66.96 -17.99 -13.12
CA PRO A 133 67.27 -16.80 -13.90
C PRO A 133 68.06 -17.16 -15.17
N LYS A 134 67.79 -16.49 -16.29
CA LYS A 134 68.40 -16.82 -17.60
C LYS A 134 69.93 -16.81 -17.58
N ASP A 135 70.53 -16.02 -16.69
CA ASP A 135 71.97 -15.80 -16.60
C ASP A 135 72.68 -16.75 -15.62
N ASN A 136 71.95 -17.66 -14.95
CA ASN A 136 72.53 -18.62 -14.00
C ASN A 136 72.26 -20.08 -14.40
N THR A 137 73.21 -20.96 -14.05
CA THR A 137 73.36 -22.33 -14.56
C THR A 137 72.12 -23.22 -14.51
N SER A 138 72.09 -24.23 -15.38
CA SER A 138 71.05 -25.27 -15.56
C SER A 138 70.91 -26.27 -14.40
N GLN A 139 71.42 -25.95 -13.20
CA GLN A 139 71.31 -26.82 -12.02
C GLN A 139 70.08 -26.44 -11.18
N PRO A 140 69.44 -27.43 -10.50
CA PRO A 140 68.37 -27.15 -9.55
C PRO A 140 68.95 -26.36 -8.38
N GLY A 141 68.74 -25.05 -8.39
CA GLY A 141 69.15 -24.13 -7.34
C GLY A 141 67.97 -23.25 -6.95
N ASP A 142 68.02 -22.79 -5.71
CA ASP A 142 67.01 -22.00 -4.98
C ASP A 142 66.12 -21.11 -5.88
N PRO A 143 64.79 -21.32 -5.93
CA PRO A 143 63.98 -22.18 -5.06
C PRO A 143 64.09 -23.69 -5.33
N GLU A 144 63.85 -24.49 -4.30
CA GLU A 144 63.89 -25.96 -4.35
C GLU A 144 62.97 -26.52 -5.46
N PRO A 145 63.43 -27.51 -6.25
CA PRO A 145 62.64 -28.07 -7.33
C PRO A 145 61.39 -28.80 -6.80
N LEU A 146 60.23 -28.52 -7.41
CA LEU A 146 58.97 -29.16 -7.09
C LEU A 146 58.85 -30.49 -7.82
N ASN A 147 58.66 -31.59 -7.08
CA ASN A 147 58.31 -32.88 -7.65
C ASN A 147 56.80 -33.06 -7.63
N LEU A 148 56.19 -33.41 -8.77
CA LEU A 148 54.75 -33.54 -8.93
C LEU A 148 54.38 -34.73 -9.80
N TYR A 149 53.22 -35.34 -9.54
CA TYR A 149 52.59 -36.30 -10.45
C TYR A 149 51.54 -35.58 -11.27
N LEU A 150 51.53 -35.78 -12.59
CA LEU A 150 50.52 -35.13 -13.45
C LEU A 150 49.10 -35.52 -13.04
N ASP A 151 48.91 -36.74 -12.53
CA ASP A 151 47.62 -37.26 -12.07
C ASP A 151 47.16 -36.65 -10.72
N SER A 152 48.08 -36.07 -9.94
CA SER A 152 47.76 -35.44 -8.64
C SER A 152 47.52 -33.93 -8.71
N ILE A 153 47.93 -33.27 -9.80
CA ILE A 153 47.77 -31.82 -9.99
C ILE A 153 46.66 -31.47 -10.99
N VAL A 154 45.75 -32.40 -11.21
CA VAL A 154 44.70 -32.27 -12.21
C VAL A 154 43.67 -31.21 -11.80
N LYS A 155 43.27 -30.34 -12.72
CA LYS A 155 42.19 -29.37 -12.55
C LYS A 155 41.14 -29.61 -13.64
N PRO A 156 39.90 -29.98 -13.30
CA PRO A 156 38.85 -30.15 -14.30
C PRO A 156 38.36 -28.82 -14.85
N GLU A 157 37.78 -28.85 -16.04
CA GLU A 157 36.96 -27.74 -16.53
C GLU A 157 35.71 -27.57 -15.64
N PRO A 158 35.19 -26.33 -15.49
CA PRO A 158 33.96 -26.11 -14.74
C PRO A 158 32.79 -26.91 -15.34
N PRO A 159 31.88 -27.43 -14.52
CA PRO A 159 30.65 -28.03 -15.01
C PRO A 159 29.80 -27.00 -15.75
N GLU A 160 29.06 -27.47 -16.76
CA GLU A 160 28.16 -26.62 -17.54
C GLU A 160 26.76 -26.67 -16.92
N LEU A 161 26.33 -25.56 -16.29
CA LEU A 161 24.96 -25.43 -15.80
C LEU A 161 23.99 -25.41 -16.99
N SER A 162 22.86 -26.09 -16.83
CA SER A 162 21.73 -25.96 -17.77
C SER A 162 21.28 -24.51 -17.87
N HIS A 163 20.77 -24.11 -19.04
CA HIS A 163 20.30 -22.74 -19.27
C HIS A 163 19.03 -22.39 -18.48
N GLU A 164 18.30 -23.41 -18.03
CA GLU A 164 17.05 -23.27 -17.30
C GLU A 164 17.09 -24.10 -16.02
N VAL A 165 16.31 -23.67 -15.03
CA VAL A 165 16.09 -24.42 -13.78
C VAL A 165 14.72 -25.08 -13.82
N GLU A 166 14.58 -26.18 -13.12
CA GLU A 166 13.30 -26.88 -12.99
C GLU A 166 12.63 -26.46 -11.67
N PHE A 167 11.39 -26.00 -11.76
CA PHE A 167 10.61 -25.61 -10.59
C PHE A 167 9.89 -26.82 -10.01
N SER A 168 9.92 -26.95 -8.68
CA SER A 168 9.13 -27.94 -7.96
C SER A 168 7.70 -27.42 -7.73
N ASP A 169 6.81 -28.30 -7.27
CA ASP A 169 5.49 -27.91 -6.76
C ASP A 169 5.60 -27.01 -5.50
N ASP A 170 6.69 -27.15 -4.74
CA ASP A 170 7.04 -26.22 -3.66
C ASP A 170 7.71 -24.96 -4.23
N PRO A 171 7.11 -23.77 -4.06
CA PRO A 171 7.62 -22.52 -4.63
C PRO A 171 8.97 -22.07 -4.02
N THR A 172 9.39 -22.68 -2.91
CA THR A 172 10.66 -22.42 -2.24
C THR A 172 11.79 -23.34 -2.71
N VAL A 173 11.50 -24.26 -3.64
CA VAL A 173 12.43 -25.29 -4.12
C VAL A 173 12.64 -25.20 -5.62
N VAL A 174 13.91 -25.21 -6.03
CA VAL A 174 14.32 -25.20 -7.44
C VAL A 174 15.42 -26.23 -7.67
N THR A 175 15.28 -27.03 -8.73
CA THR A 175 16.28 -28.01 -9.15
C THR A 175 17.21 -27.39 -10.18
N VAL A 176 18.51 -27.40 -9.87
CA VAL A 176 19.58 -26.96 -10.76
C VAL A 176 20.26 -28.20 -11.34
N THR A 177 20.34 -28.29 -12.65
CA THR A 177 20.98 -29.40 -13.37
C THR A 177 22.25 -28.94 -14.08
N TRP A 178 23.21 -29.85 -14.27
CA TRP A 178 24.46 -29.56 -14.95
C TRP A 178 25.05 -30.76 -15.67
N ALA A 179 25.82 -30.50 -16.73
CA ALA A 179 26.62 -31.51 -17.41
C ALA A 179 27.98 -31.68 -16.72
N ALA A 180 28.41 -32.94 -16.59
CA ALA A 180 29.75 -33.24 -16.10
C ALA A 180 30.82 -32.74 -17.10
N PRO A 181 31.99 -32.29 -16.62
CA PRO A 181 33.10 -31.93 -17.49
C PRO A 181 33.50 -33.11 -18.38
N THR A 182 33.97 -32.81 -19.59
CA THR A 182 34.43 -33.86 -20.52
C THR A 182 35.67 -34.57 -19.95
N TRP A 183 35.55 -35.88 -19.68
CA TRP A 183 36.61 -36.69 -19.06
C TRP A 183 36.70 -38.09 -19.65
N PRO A 184 37.87 -38.75 -19.60
CA PRO A 184 37.96 -40.19 -19.82
C PRO A 184 36.93 -40.98 -19.00
N PRO A 185 36.36 -42.07 -19.55
CA PRO A 185 35.37 -42.89 -18.85
C PRO A 185 35.94 -43.46 -17.54
N HIS A 186 35.05 -43.70 -16.56
CA HIS A 186 35.31 -44.31 -15.23
C HIS A 186 35.74 -43.39 -14.09
N GLU A 187 35.80 -42.06 -14.27
CA GLU A 187 36.06 -41.10 -13.19
C GLU A 187 34.79 -40.35 -12.79
N ASN A 188 34.61 -40.17 -11.48
CA ASN A 188 33.48 -39.45 -10.92
C ASN A 188 33.92 -38.08 -10.37
N PHE A 189 32.98 -37.13 -10.37
CA PHE A 189 33.18 -35.80 -9.83
C PHE A 189 32.30 -35.58 -8.61
N LYS A 190 32.85 -34.88 -7.63
CA LYS A 190 32.05 -34.18 -6.63
C LYS A 190 31.84 -32.74 -7.09
N TYR A 191 30.66 -32.21 -6.81
CA TYR A 191 30.30 -30.85 -7.16
C TYR A 191 30.19 -29.98 -5.90
N GLN A 192 30.28 -28.67 -6.09
CA GLN A 192 29.91 -27.69 -5.08
C GLN A 192 29.15 -26.56 -5.74
N LEU A 193 27.98 -26.25 -5.19
CA LEU A 193 27.12 -25.18 -5.67
C LEU A 193 27.13 -24.02 -4.68
N ARG A 194 27.11 -22.80 -5.23
CA ARG A 194 26.84 -21.58 -4.49
C ARG A 194 25.72 -20.81 -5.14
N PHE A 195 24.87 -20.20 -4.31
CA PHE A 195 23.77 -19.36 -4.78
C PHE A 195 23.61 -18.14 -3.88
N ARG A 196 23.01 -17.08 -4.42
CA ARG A 196 22.65 -15.88 -3.65
C ARG A 196 21.49 -15.15 -4.30
N ASP A 197 20.75 -14.42 -3.47
CA ASP A 197 19.89 -13.34 -3.94
C ASP A 197 20.78 -12.30 -4.64
N ILE A 198 20.36 -11.79 -5.80
CA ILE A 198 21.14 -10.81 -6.57
C ILE A 198 21.39 -9.51 -5.79
N SER A 199 20.52 -9.20 -4.83
CA SER A 199 20.68 -8.06 -3.92
C SER A 199 21.63 -8.33 -2.75
N ALA A 200 21.97 -9.59 -2.50
CA ALA A 200 22.87 -9.99 -1.42
C ALA A 200 24.34 -9.97 -1.85
N SER A 201 25.23 -9.56 -0.94
CA SER A 201 26.67 -9.54 -1.17
C SER A 201 27.34 -10.90 -0.90
N ILE A 202 26.71 -11.75 -0.08
CA ILE A 202 27.30 -13.00 0.43
C ILE A 202 26.71 -14.20 -0.32
N TRP A 203 27.60 -15.11 -0.77
CA TRP A 203 27.22 -16.40 -1.35
C TRP A 203 26.87 -17.42 -0.26
N GLN A 204 25.77 -18.13 -0.48
CA GLN A 204 25.40 -19.31 0.31
C GLN A 204 25.89 -20.56 -0.42
N TYR A 205 26.31 -21.57 0.33
CA TYR A 205 26.75 -22.86 -0.22
C TYR A 205 25.65 -23.88 0.06
N ALA A 206 25.28 -24.64 -0.97
CA ALA A 206 24.32 -25.71 -0.78
C ALA A 206 24.98 -26.89 -0.03
N GLU A 207 24.28 -27.49 0.93
CA GLU A 207 24.83 -28.58 1.74
C GLU A 207 25.11 -29.81 0.86
N PRO A 208 26.29 -30.44 1.00
CA PRO A 208 26.65 -31.63 0.25
C PRO A 208 25.95 -32.86 0.82
N ARG A 209 24.66 -33.02 0.55
CA ARG A 209 23.95 -34.29 0.84
C ARG A 209 24.10 -35.21 -0.37
N ASP A 210 25.23 -35.91 -0.41
CA ASP A 210 25.54 -36.98 -1.37
C ASP A 210 25.77 -36.54 -2.83
N LEU A 211 26.59 -35.50 -3.04
CA LEU A 211 27.02 -35.00 -4.36
C LEU A 211 27.95 -35.96 -5.15
N SER A 212 27.95 -37.26 -4.88
CA SER A 212 28.96 -38.16 -5.45
C SER A 212 28.74 -38.51 -6.93
N THR A 213 27.53 -38.34 -7.48
CA THR A 213 27.25 -38.72 -8.88
C THR A 213 26.05 -38.03 -9.54
N SER A 214 25.20 -37.28 -8.82
CA SER A 214 24.02 -36.66 -9.43
C SER A 214 24.38 -35.41 -10.23
N SER A 215 23.86 -35.31 -11.45
CA SER A 215 23.93 -34.13 -12.33
C SER A 215 22.87 -33.07 -11.98
N PHE A 216 22.40 -33.06 -10.72
CA PHE A 216 21.37 -32.14 -10.24
C PHE A 216 21.44 -31.93 -8.72
N LEU A 217 20.91 -30.78 -8.27
CA LEU A 217 20.71 -30.44 -6.86
C LEU A 217 19.46 -29.58 -6.66
N GLU A 218 18.71 -29.88 -5.61
CA GLU A 218 17.58 -29.06 -5.16
C GLU A 218 18.07 -27.96 -4.21
N LEU A 219 17.86 -26.71 -4.60
CA LEU A 219 18.02 -25.54 -3.74
C LEU A 219 16.69 -25.30 -3.01
N GLN A 220 16.72 -25.32 -1.68
CA GLN A 220 15.53 -25.17 -0.83
C GLN A 220 15.57 -23.86 -0.04
N GLY A 221 14.42 -23.43 0.47
CA GLY A 221 14.31 -22.24 1.33
C GLY A 221 14.50 -20.93 0.56
N LEU A 222 14.22 -20.92 -0.75
CA LEU A 222 14.28 -19.71 -1.56
C LEU A 222 13.17 -18.73 -1.17
N LYS A 223 13.49 -17.44 -1.18
CA LYS A 223 12.49 -16.39 -0.99
C LYS A 223 11.59 -16.32 -2.21
N PRO A 224 10.28 -16.09 -2.06
CA PRO A 224 9.37 -16.00 -3.20
C PRO A 224 9.67 -14.81 -4.11
N ALA A 225 9.36 -14.95 -5.41
CA ALA A 225 9.46 -13.90 -6.44
C ALA A 225 10.81 -13.17 -6.49
N THR A 226 11.90 -13.83 -6.08
CA THR A 226 13.22 -13.23 -5.87
C THR A 226 14.19 -13.72 -6.95
N VAL A 227 15.06 -12.82 -7.44
CA VAL A 227 16.05 -13.15 -8.46
C VAL A 227 17.32 -13.68 -7.80
N TYR A 228 17.72 -14.88 -8.19
CA TYR A 228 18.91 -15.57 -7.70
C TYR A 228 19.96 -15.74 -8.79
N GLU A 229 21.22 -15.76 -8.37
CA GLU A 229 22.34 -16.19 -9.18
C GLU A 229 22.93 -17.47 -8.58
N VAL A 230 23.22 -18.46 -9.42
CA VAL A 230 23.83 -19.74 -9.03
C VAL A 230 25.06 -20.05 -9.87
N SER A 231 26.07 -20.68 -9.26
CA SER A 231 27.30 -21.09 -9.90
C SER A 231 27.80 -22.40 -9.28
N SER A 232 28.43 -23.25 -10.08
CA SER A 232 28.90 -24.56 -9.67
C SER A 232 30.38 -24.77 -10.01
N ARG A 233 31.03 -25.68 -9.29
CA ARG A 233 32.40 -26.13 -9.58
C ARG A 233 32.54 -27.62 -9.30
N SER A 234 33.52 -28.26 -9.91
CA SER A 234 33.76 -29.70 -9.84
C SER A 234 35.16 -30.01 -9.30
N GLN A 235 35.32 -31.17 -8.67
CA GLN A 235 36.61 -31.75 -8.32
C GLN A 235 36.50 -33.27 -8.50
N LEU A 236 37.60 -33.93 -8.86
CA LEU A 236 37.64 -35.40 -8.90
C LEU A 236 37.28 -35.98 -7.52
N GLN A 237 36.46 -37.02 -7.50
CA GLN A 237 35.92 -37.60 -6.27
C GLN A 237 37.02 -38.23 -5.39
N ASN A 238 38.11 -38.71 -6.01
CA ASN A 238 39.27 -39.29 -5.32
C ASN A 238 40.06 -38.29 -4.45
N ASN A 239 39.57 -37.04 -4.31
CA ASN A 239 40.21 -35.93 -3.58
C ASN A 239 41.61 -35.57 -4.08
N MET A 240 42.01 -36.07 -5.25
CA MET A 240 43.25 -35.66 -5.91
C MET A 240 42.96 -34.48 -6.84
N GLY A 241 43.94 -33.58 -6.96
CA GLY A 241 43.83 -32.41 -7.82
C GLY A 241 43.04 -31.25 -7.22
N PHE A 242 42.76 -30.26 -8.05
CA PHE A 242 42.18 -28.97 -7.68
C PHE A 242 40.69 -28.92 -8.01
N TRP A 243 39.96 -28.05 -7.31
CA TRP A 243 38.64 -27.61 -7.77
C TRP A 243 38.79 -26.87 -9.10
N SER A 244 37.81 -27.06 -9.98
CA SER A 244 37.65 -26.22 -11.17
C SER A 244 37.47 -24.76 -10.77
N ASP A 245 37.60 -23.88 -11.76
CA ASP A 245 37.05 -22.54 -11.63
C ASP A 245 35.51 -22.62 -11.47
N TRP A 246 34.90 -21.52 -11.02
CA TRP A 246 33.45 -21.43 -10.95
C TRP A 246 32.87 -21.32 -12.37
N SER A 247 31.78 -22.04 -12.63
CA SER A 247 31.00 -21.93 -13.86
C SER A 247 30.49 -20.49 -14.04
N PRO A 248 30.15 -20.09 -15.29
CA PRO A 248 29.32 -18.91 -15.53
C PRO A 248 28.07 -18.94 -14.64
N THR A 249 27.62 -17.77 -14.20
CA THR A 249 26.45 -17.65 -13.32
C THR A 249 25.17 -17.84 -14.11
N LEU A 250 24.33 -18.78 -13.69
CA LEU A 250 22.94 -18.89 -14.14
C LEU A 250 22.06 -17.97 -13.29
N LYS A 251 21.18 -17.22 -13.92
CA LYS A 251 20.21 -16.34 -13.24
C LYS A 251 18.80 -16.88 -13.44
N PHE A 252 18.02 -16.91 -12.37
CA PHE A 252 16.61 -17.30 -12.43
C PHE A 252 15.80 -16.54 -11.38
N GLN A 253 14.48 -16.48 -11.56
CA GLN A 253 13.57 -15.93 -10.55
C GLN A 253 12.79 -17.07 -9.91
N SER A 254 12.75 -17.12 -8.58
CA SER A 254 11.93 -18.08 -7.84
C SER A 254 10.44 -17.79 -8.01
N LEU A 255 9.61 -18.82 -7.82
CA LEU A 255 8.16 -18.67 -7.96
C LEU A 255 7.58 -17.73 -6.88
N PRO A 256 6.47 -17.02 -7.15
CA PRO A 256 5.79 -16.22 -6.13
C PRO A 256 5.12 -17.11 -5.09
N ALA A 257 4.90 -16.59 -3.87
CA ALA A 257 4.16 -17.33 -2.86
C ALA A 257 2.67 -17.40 -3.25
N ALA A 258 2.01 -18.50 -2.92
CA ALA A 258 0.56 -18.59 -3.07
C ALA A 258 -0.11 -17.54 -2.15
N PRO A 259 -1.21 -16.90 -2.58
CA PRO A 259 -1.94 -15.99 -1.71
C PRO A 259 -2.47 -16.74 -0.48
N THR A 260 -2.29 -16.21 0.73
CA THR A 260 -2.69 -16.92 1.97
C THR A 260 -3.93 -16.35 2.65
N GLY A 261 -4.39 -15.15 2.26
CA GLY A 261 -5.51 -14.45 2.89
C GLY A 261 -6.86 -14.58 2.17
N GLN A 262 -7.88 -13.98 2.78
CA GLN A 262 -9.16 -13.66 2.15
C GLN A 262 -9.11 -12.24 1.58
N VAL A 263 -9.78 -12.04 0.46
CA VAL A 263 -9.94 -10.75 -0.20
C VAL A 263 -11.03 -9.96 0.53
N ASP A 264 -10.79 -8.68 0.82
CA ASP A 264 -11.83 -7.81 1.38
C ASP A 264 -12.80 -7.42 0.26
N VAL A 265 -13.99 -8.04 0.24
CA VAL A 265 -15.02 -7.88 -0.80
C VAL A 265 -16.17 -7.02 -0.31
N TRP A 266 -16.72 -6.14 -1.15
CA TRP A 266 -17.95 -5.40 -0.86
C TRP A 266 -18.81 -5.22 -2.11
N VAL A 267 -20.12 -5.07 -1.92
CA VAL A 267 -21.07 -4.77 -3.00
C VAL A 267 -21.53 -3.32 -2.89
N PHE A 268 -21.51 -2.61 -4.00
CA PHE A 268 -22.07 -1.27 -4.12
C PHE A 268 -23.33 -1.25 -5.01
N GLY A 269 -24.24 -0.32 -4.70
CA GLY A 269 -25.59 -0.26 -5.24
C GLY A 269 -26.52 -0.97 -4.27
N LEU A 270 -27.43 -0.23 -3.61
CA LEU A 270 -28.29 -0.72 -2.53
C LEU A 270 -29.12 -1.94 -3.02
N PRO A 271 -28.70 -3.19 -2.75
CA PRO A 271 -29.40 -4.36 -3.27
C PRO A 271 -30.76 -4.56 -2.59
N CYS A 272 -30.99 -3.83 -1.50
CA CYS A 272 -32.14 -3.92 -0.61
C CYS A 272 -33.00 -2.64 -0.58
N SER A 273 -32.78 -1.69 -1.48
CA SER A 273 -33.68 -0.53 -1.61
C SER A 273 -34.88 -0.86 -2.50
N ASP A 274 -36.01 -0.21 -2.21
CA ASP A 274 -37.26 -0.40 -2.96
C ASP A 274 -37.04 -0.28 -4.47
N PRO A 275 -37.75 -1.08 -5.28
CA PRO A 275 -37.48 -1.22 -6.70
C PRO A 275 -37.70 0.12 -7.41
N HIS A 276 -36.61 0.81 -7.73
CA HIS A 276 -36.64 1.81 -8.78
C HIS A 276 -36.65 1.07 -10.14
N PRO A 277 -37.46 1.49 -11.13
CA PRO A 277 -37.66 0.73 -12.37
C PRO A 277 -36.46 0.72 -13.33
N GLN A 278 -35.29 1.19 -12.90
CA GLN A 278 -34.07 1.16 -13.70
C GLN A 278 -33.21 -0.03 -13.26
N GLU A 279 -32.86 -0.85 -14.23
CA GLU A 279 -32.10 -2.10 -14.14
C GLU A 279 -30.67 -1.86 -13.63
N GLU A 280 -30.51 -1.43 -12.38
CA GLU A 280 -29.19 -1.21 -11.83
C GLU A 280 -28.56 -2.54 -11.43
N SER A 281 -27.47 -2.87 -12.12
CA SER A 281 -26.58 -3.97 -11.81
C SER A 281 -25.73 -3.64 -10.58
N TYR A 282 -25.36 -4.66 -9.79
CA TYR A 282 -24.53 -4.44 -8.61
C TYR A 282 -23.07 -4.30 -9.02
N VAL A 283 -22.33 -3.40 -8.36
CA VAL A 283 -20.88 -3.31 -8.55
C VAL A 283 -20.19 -4.05 -7.41
N LEU A 284 -19.62 -5.21 -7.71
CA LEU A 284 -18.74 -5.91 -6.80
C LEU A 284 -17.37 -5.23 -6.80
N LEU A 285 -16.87 -4.94 -5.61
CA LEU A 285 -15.59 -4.30 -5.36
C LEU A 285 -14.76 -5.20 -4.45
N TRP A 286 -13.45 -5.19 -4.62
CA TRP A 286 -12.55 -5.84 -3.67
C TRP A 286 -11.22 -5.11 -3.56
N LYS A 287 -10.53 -5.30 -2.43
CA LYS A 287 -9.18 -4.76 -2.23
C LYS A 287 -8.13 -5.72 -2.78
N ASP A 288 -7.09 -5.17 -3.40
CA ASP A 288 -5.97 -5.97 -3.91
C ASP A 288 -5.19 -6.60 -2.73
N LEU A 289 -5.20 -7.94 -2.64
CA LEU A 289 -4.69 -8.68 -1.47
C LEU A 289 -3.16 -8.61 -1.35
N MET A 290 -2.45 -8.47 -2.48
CA MET A 290 -0.99 -8.32 -2.52
C MET A 290 -0.58 -7.36 -3.63
N PRO A 291 -0.69 -6.04 -3.38
CA PRO A 291 -0.41 -5.02 -4.39
C PRO A 291 0.99 -5.16 -4.97
N GLY A 292 1.10 -5.13 -6.30
CA GLY A 292 2.37 -5.22 -7.03
C GLY A 292 2.82 -6.65 -7.36
N LEU A 293 2.14 -7.70 -6.87
CA LEU A 293 2.44 -9.10 -7.24
C LEU A 293 1.62 -9.61 -8.44
N GLY A 294 0.77 -8.77 -9.04
CA GLY A 294 0.05 -9.10 -10.27
C GLY A 294 -0.91 -10.29 -10.15
N LEU A 295 -1.60 -10.42 -9.00
CA LEU A 295 -2.58 -11.49 -8.79
C LEU A 295 -3.76 -11.39 -9.78
N SER A 296 -4.41 -12.52 -10.01
CA SER A 296 -5.71 -12.58 -10.70
C SER A 296 -6.79 -13.07 -9.74
N TYR A 297 -8.04 -12.76 -10.04
CA TYR A 297 -9.18 -13.05 -9.17
C TYR A 297 -10.22 -13.89 -9.89
N LYS A 298 -10.59 -15.02 -9.30
CA LYS A 298 -11.77 -15.80 -9.70
C LYS A 298 -12.97 -15.25 -8.94
N VAL A 299 -13.97 -14.78 -9.66
CA VAL A 299 -15.26 -14.38 -9.11
C VAL A 299 -16.27 -15.44 -9.51
N VAL A 300 -16.80 -16.14 -8.52
CA VAL A 300 -17.86 -17.15 -8.69
C VAL A 300 -19.13 -16.58 -8.10
N PHE A 301 -20.23 -16.56 -8.84
CA PHE A 301 -21.49 -16.00 -8.36
C PHE A 301 -22.68 -16.84 -8.78
N GLN A 302 -23.77 -16.71 -8.03
CA GLN A 302 -25.02 -17.42 -8.28
C GLN A 302 -26.18 -16.43 -8.33
N VAL A 303 -26.97 -16.52 -9.40
CA VAL A 303 -28.25 -15.81 -9.54
C VAL A 303 -29.36 -16.70 -8.96
N ARG A 304 -30.40 -16.09 -8.37
CA ARG A 304 -31.53 -16.81 -7.77
C ARG A 304 -32.09 -17.88 -8.72
N GLY A 305 -32.04 -19.15 -8.27
CA GLY A 305 -32.57 -20.29 -9.04
C GLY A 305 -31.78 -20.63 -10.32
N GLY A 306 -30.60 -20.04 -10.52
CA GLY A 306 -29.71 -20.30 -11.65
C GLY A 306 -28.45 -21.07 -11.28
N ASP A 307 -27.64 -21.35 -12.31
CA ASP A 307 -26.35 -22.03 -12.21
C ASP A 307 -25.24 -21.12 -11.65
N LEU A 308 -24.12 -21.75 -11.27
CA LEU A 308 -22.91 -21.03 -10.89
C LEU A 308 -22.20 -20.47 -12.13
N HIS A 309 -21.89 -19.18 -12.07
CA HIS A 309 -21.10 -18.49 -13.08
C HIS A 309 -19.71 -18.20 -12.56
N LEU A 310 -18.69 -18.32 -13.43
CA LEU A 310 -17.30 -18.03 -13.12
C LEU A 310 -16.76 -16.97 -14.09
N MET A 311 -16.08 -15.98 -13.54
CA MET A 311 -15.29 -15.03 -14.31
C MET A 311 -13.91 -14.83 -13.69
N VAL A 312 -12.92 -14.56 -14.54
CA VAL A 312 -11.56 -14.21 -14.10
C VAL A 312 -11.34 -12.74 -14.40
N LYS A 313 -10.89 -11.99 -13.39
CA LYS A 313 -10.60 -10.56 -13.48
C LYS A 313 -9.19 -10.28 -12.96
N PRO A 314 -8.42 -9.39 -13.62
CA PRO A 314 -7.10 -9.02 -13.11
C PRO A 314 -7.22 -8.26 -11.77
N CYS A 315 -8.11 -7.27 -11.67
CA CYS A 315 -8.53 -6.54 -10.45
C CYS A 315 -9.45 -5.38 -10.88
N CYS A 316 -10.11 -4.60 -10.02
CA CYS A 316 -10.56 -4.88 -8.66
C CYS A 316 -12.09 -4.66 -8.52
N SER A 317 -12.81 -4.80 -9.64
CA SER A 317 -14.24 -4.55 -9.69
C SER A 317 -14.89 -5.37 -10.81
N THR A 318 -16.14 -5.75 -10.61
CA THR A 318 -16.95 -6.28 -11.70
C THR A 318 -18.43 -5.98 -11.48
N ILE A 319 -19.19 -6.07 -12.57
CA ILE A 319 -20.63 -5.88 -12.54
C ILE A 319 -21.27 -7.26 -12.36
N LEU A 320 -22.12 -7.38 -11.36
CA LEU A 320 -22.92 -8.57 -11.12
C LEU A 320 -24.33 -8.37 -11.67
N PRO A 321 -24.95 -9.40 -12.25
CA PRO A 321 -26.35 -9.35 -12.62
C PRO A 321 -27.24 -9.03 -11.43
N LYS A 322 -28.39 -8.42 -11.72
CA LYS A 322 -29.49 -8.31 -10.75
C LYS A 322 -29.89 -9.71 -10.26
N ASP A 323 -30.40 -9.81 -9.04
CA ASP A 323 -30.83 -11.06 -8.41
C ASP A 323 -29.69 -12.05 -8.12
N THR A 324 -28.43 -11.61 -8.20
CA THR A 324 -27.30 -12.35 -7.62
C THR A 324 -27.53 -12.51 -6.12
N GLU A 325 -27.59 -13.75 -5.62
CA GLU A 325 -27.84 -14.05 -4.20
C GLU A 325 -26.56 -14.30 -3.42
N TRP A 326 -25.51 -14.74 -4.12
CA TRP A 326 -24.25 -15.12 -3.50
C TRP A 326 -23.08 -14.92 -4.45
N VAL A 327 -21.94 -14.51 -3.89
CA VAL A 327 -20.68 -14.34 -4.61
C VAL A 327 -19.50 -14.79 -3.75
N SER A 328 -18.48 -15.36 -4.39
CA SER A 328 -17.19 -15.70 -3.81
C SER A 328 -16.07 -15.13 -4.67
N VAL A 329 -15.12 -14.45 -4.03
CA VAL A 329 -13.90 -13.97 -4.68
C VAL A 329 -12.70 -14.70 -4.12
N VAL A 330 -11.84 -15.21 -5.01
CA VAL A 330 -10.60 -15.91 -4.66
C VAL A 330 -9.44 -15.30 -5.44
N ALA A 331 -8.41 -14.84 -4.74
CA ALA A 331 -7.15 -14.44 -5.36
C ALA A 331 -6.31 -15.66 -5.72
N PHE A 332 -5.66 -15.66 -6.87
CA PHE A 332 -4.79 -16.76 -7.31
C PHE A 332 -3.62 -16.25 -8.16
N ASN A 333 -2.58 -17.07 -8.23
CA ASN A 333 -1.44 -16.92 -9.13
C ASN A 333 -1.01 -18.30 -9.66
N ILE A 334 0.19 -18.39 -10.23
CA ILE A 334 0.72 -19.65 -10.79
C ILE A 334 1.04 -20.70 -9.73
N THR A 335 1.24 -20.32 -8.46
CA THR A 335 1.62 -21.26 -7.38
C THR A 335 0.44 -21.72 -6.55
N GLY A 336 -0.68 -21.00 -6.58
CA GLY A 336 -1.88 -21.46 -5.92
C GLY A 336 -2.98 -20.41 -5.82
N GLN A 337 -3.97 -20.72 -5.00
CA GLN A 337 -5.12 -19.87 -4.72
C GLN A 337 -5.26 -19.64 -3.22
N GLY A 338 -5.72 -18.44 -2.85
CA GLY A 338 -6.02 -18.09 -1.47
C GLY A 338 -7.37 -18.60 -0.99
N HIS A 339 -7.80 -18.07 0.15
CA HIS A 339 -9.05 -18.46 0.76
C HIS A 339 -10.23 -17.74 0.10
N PRO A 340 -11.36 -18.43 -0.14
CA PRO A 340 -12.54 -17.80 -0.71
C PRO A 340 -13.16 -16.80 0.25
N SER A 341 -13.58 -15.68 -0.32
CA SER A 341 -14.25 -14.58 0.38
C SER A 341 -15.70 -14.54 -0.07
N ASN A 342 -16.57 -15.13 0.75
CA ASN A 342 -17.97 -15.35 0.42
C ASN A 342 -18.83 -14.18 0.92
N LEU A 343 -19.79 -13.77 0.10
CA LEU A 343 -20.75 -12.71 0.42
C LEU A 343 -22.14 -13.12 -0.05
N THR A 344 -23.06 -13.28 0.89
CA THR A 344 -24.49 -13.48 0.61
C THR A 344 -25.15 -12.12 0.40
N LEU A 345 -25.76 -11.89 -0.76
CA LEU A 345 -26.38 -10.62 -1.16
C LEU A 345 -27.88 -10.55 -0.83
N ALA A 346 -28.45 -11.63 -0.27
CA ALA A 346 -29.85 -11.63 0.16
C ALA A 346 -30.11 -10.55 1.22
N CYS A 347 -31.27 -9.88 1.13
CA CYS A 347 -31.68 -8.83 2.07
C CYS A 347 -32.32 -9.42 3.33
N SER A 348 -31.58 -10.28 4.03
CA SER A 348 -32.02 -11.00 5.22
C SER A 348 -31.10 -10.65 6.37
N GLY A 349 -31.53 -9.72 7.24
CA GLY A 349 -30.73 -9.23 8.34
C GLY A 349 -31.43 -8.13 9.13
N SER A 350 -30.75 -7.64 10.17
CA SER A 350 -31.23 -6.52 10.99
C SER A 350 -30.28 -5.35 10.82
N ALA A 351 -30.76 -4.29 10.17
CA ALA A 351 -29.97 -3.10 9.90
C ALA A 351 -29.58 -2.40 11.21
N PRO A 352 -28.35 -1.87 11.31
CA PRO A 352 -27.94 -1.03 12.44
C PRO A 352 -28.87 0.18 12.62
N LYS A 353 -29.14 0.55 13.87
CA LYS A 353 -30.01 1.69 14.21
C LYS A 353 -29.21 2.85 14.77
N ARG A 354 -29.83 4.04 14.79
CA ARG A 354 -29.26 5.27 15.36
C ARG A 354 -27.84 5.55 14.85
N VAL A 355 -27.65 5.45 13.53
CA VAL A 355 -26.39 5.82 12.91
C VAL A 355 -26.19 7.32 13.06
N GLN A 356 -25.06 7.73 13.61
CA GLN A 356 -24.69 9.14 13.81
C GLN A 356 -23.28 9.38 13.32
N VAL A 357 -23.06 10.56 12.73
CA VAL A 357 -21.75 10.99 12.24
C VAL A 357 -21.35 12.27 12.97
N ASN A 358 -20.28 12.18 13.75
CA ASN A 358 -19.77 13.29 14.55
C ASN A 358 -18.45 13.81 13.96
N SER A 359 -18.31 15.13 13.89
CA SER A 359 -17.06 15.78 13.50
C SER A 359 -15.99 15.56 14.59
N MET A 360 -14.80 15.13 14.18
CA MET A 360 -13.61 15.09 15.04
C MET A 360 -12.56 16.13 14.56
N GLY A 361 -13.02 17.21 13.90
CA GLY A 361 -12.17 18.26 13.36
C GLY A 361 -11.20 17.73 12.31
N ASN A 362 -9.89 17.88 12.55
CA ASN A 362 -8.85 17.43 11.61
C ASN A 362 -8.62 15.91 11.65
N GLN A 363 -9.18 15.19 12.64
CA GLN A 363 -8.97 13.73 12.77
C GLN A 363 -9.88 12.91 11.86
N GLY A 364 -10.98 13.51 11.35
CA GLY A 364 -11.95 12.85 10.48
C GLY A 364 -13.38 12.89 11.03
N MET A 365 -14.14 11.83 10.76
CA MET A 365 -15.54 11.70 11.20
C MET A 365 -15.73 10.42 12.01
N LEU A 366 -16.27 10.55 13.23
CA LEU A 366 -16.61 9.41 14.06
C LEU A 366 -18.02 8.94 13.73
N VAL A 367 -18.16 7.73 13.22
CA VAL A 367 -19.45 7.09 12.95
C VAL A 367 -19.77 6.18 14.11
N THR A 368 -20.98 6.27 14.65
CA THR A 368 -21.48 5.43 15.74
C THR A 368 -22.83 4.85 15.37
N TRP A 369 -23.12 3.63 15.85
CA TRP A 369 -24.39 2.96 15.62
C TRP A 369 -24.73 2.02 16.77
N VAL A 370 -25.98 1.57 16.78
CA VAL A 370 -26.48 0.55 17.69
C VAL A 370 -26.74 -0.72 16.89
N PRO A 371 -25.97 -1.79 17.12
CA PRO A 371 -26.19 -3.06 16.46
C PRO A 371 -27.46 -3.72 17.00
N GLU A 372 -28.10 -4.50 16.14
CA GLU A 372 -29.24 -5.35 16.53
C GLU A 372 -28.70 -6.73 16.94
N PRO A 373 -29.36 -7.44 17.88
CA PRO A 373 -28.88 -8.72 18.38
C PRO A 373 -28.96 -9.79 17.28
N GLN A 374 -27.81 -10.09 16.67
CA GLN A 374 -27.60 -11.23 15.80
C GLN A 374 -26.24 -11.87 16.08
N GLU A 375 -26.18 -13.20 15.99
CA GLU A 375 -24.92 -13.92 16.09
C GLU A 375 -24.04 -13.67 14.86
N HIS A 376 -22.74 -13.42 15.10
CA HIS A 376 -21.70 -13.32 14.07
C HIS A 376 -21.97 -12.28 12.98
N GLN A 377 -22.39 -11.07 13.38
CA GLN A 377 -22.65 -9.95 12.49
C GLN A 377 -21.40 -9.07 12.34
N GLU A 378 -20.88 -8.93 11.13
CA GLU A 378 -19.87 -7.92 10.79
C GLU A 378 -20.53 -6.62 10.34
N PHE A 379 -19.77 -5.53 10.33
CA PHE A 379 -20.26 -4.25 9.85
C PHE A 379 -19.39 -3.72 8.71
N ILE A 380 -20.02 -3.11 7.72
CA ILE A 380 -19.34 -2.33 6.70
C ILE A 380 -19.84 -0.90 6.80
N VAL A 381 -18.88 0.03 6.86
CA VAL A 381 -19.15 1.46 6.79
C VAL A 381 -18.64 1.94 5.46
N GLU A 382 -19.53 2.40 4.60
CA GLU A 382 -19.22 3.02 3.32
C GLU A 382 -19.46 4.52 3.38
N TRP A 383 -18.64 5.28 2.68
CA TRP A 383 -18.79 6.73 2.58
C TRP A 383 -18.36 7.25 1.21
N THR A 384 -19.09 8.24 0.73
CA THR A 384 -18.80 8.95 -0.52
C THR A 384 -19.25 10.40 -0.43
N LYS A 385 -18.72 11.25 -1.30
CA LYS A 385 -19.27 12.59 -1.52
C LYS A 385 -20.57 12.47 -2.31
N GLU A 386 -21.57 13.28 -1.96
CA GLU A 386 -22.94 13.16 -2.46
C GLU A 386 -23.10 13.28 -3.99
N GLU A 387 -22.09 13.83 -4.69
CA GLU A 387 -22.15 14.11 -6.13
C GLU A 387 -21.05 13.39 -6.92
N THR A 388 -20.50 12.27 -6.42
CA THR A 388 -19.29 11.69 -7.03
C THR A 388 -19.43 10.24 -7.49
N SER A 389 -18.65 9.91 -8.53
CA SER A 389 -18.57 8.61 -9.16
C SER A 389 -18.10 7.52 -8.18
N LEU A 390 -18.28 6.25 -8.58
CA LEU A 390 -17.79 5.06 -7.87
C LEU A 390 -16.30 5.13 -7.49
N GLN A 391 -15.50 5.95 -8.18
CA GLN A 391 -14.06 6.09 -7.92
C GLN A 391 -13.73 6.77 -6.59
N GLU A 392 -14.66 7.53 -6.01
CA GLU A 392 -14.47 8.16 -4.70
C GLU A 392 -15.14 7.41 -3.54
N LEU A 393 -15.75 6.25 -3.83
CA LEU A 393 -16.32 5.40 -2.80
C LEU A 393 -15.21 4.82 -1.92
N ASN A 394 -15.38 4.97 -0.61
CA ASN A 394 -14.52 4.34 0.36
C ASN A 394 -15.35 3.47 1.29
N TRP A 395 -14.76 2.39 1.78
CA TRP A 395 -15.43 1.49 2.71
C TRP A 395 -14.45 0.77 3.62
N THR A 396 -14.94 0.41 4.80
CA THR A 396 -14.18 -0.36 5.78
C THR A 396 -15.05 -1.44 6.40
N ARG A 397 -14.46 -2.63 6.58
CA ARG A 397 -15.08 -3.77 7.25
C ARG A 397 -14.63 -3.81 8.71
N LEU A 398 -15.56 -4.14 9.59
CA LEU A 398 -15.39 -4.15 11.03
C LEU A 398 -15.92 -5.47 11.59
N PRO A 399 -15.21 -6.07 12.56
CA PRO A 399 -15.60 -7.34 13.14
C PRO A 399 -16.86 -7.20 14.00
N ASN A 400 -17.41 -8.35 14.37
CA ASN A 400 -18.51 -8.44 15.32
C ASN A 400 -18.20 -7.73 16.65
N GLY A 401 -19.23 -7.13 17.26
CA GLY A 401 -19.12 -6.32 18.47
C GLY A 401 -18.65 -4.88 18.23
N SER A 402 -18.50 -4.45 16.97
CA SER A 402 -18.18 -3.05 16.66
C SER A 402 -19.40 -2.15 16.75
N HIS A 403 -19.25 -1.00 17.42
CA HIS A 403 -20.30 0.02 17.62
C HIS A 403 -19.94 1.39 17.04
N SER A 404 -18.68 1.55 16.60
CA SER A 404 -18.18 2.82 16.10
C SER A 404 -16.95 2.63 15.22
N THR A 405 -16.69 3.58 14.34
CA THR A 405 -15.41 3.68 13.61
C THR A 405 -15.06 5.13 13.34
N LEU A 406 -13.77 5.45 13.41
CA LEU A 406 -13.24 6.74 13.00
C LEU A 406 -12.86 6.67 11.52
N LEU A 407 -13.65 7.32 10.66
CA LEU A 407 -13.30 7.50 9.27
C LEU A 407 -12.15 8.50 9.18
N ARG A 408 -11.00 8.01 8.73
CA ARG A 408 -9.79 8.82 8.49
C ARG A 408 -9.63 9.07 7.00
N GLY A 409 -9.19 10.27 6.65
CA GLY A 409 -8.96 10.66 5.26
C GLY A 409 -8.92 12.16 5.07
N ASN A 410 -8.64 12.57 3.84
CA ASN A 410 -8.56 13.98 3.45
C ASN A 410 -9.95 14.55 3.17
N PHE A 411 -10.77 14.66 4.22
CA PHE A 411 -12.09 15.24 4.10
C PHE A 411 -12.00 16.76 3.89
N LYS A 412 -12.73 17.24 2.89
CA LYS A 412 -12.90 18.68 2.63
C LYS A 412 -13.89 19.29 3.64
N LYS A 413 -13.55 20.48 4.17
CA LYS A 413 -14.43 21.27 5.04
C LYS A 413 -15.67 21.73 4.27
N GLY A 414 -16.84 21.75 4.93
CA GLY A 414 -18.11 22.18 4.34
C GLY A 414 -18.73 21.21 3.33
N VAL A 415 -18.08 20.08 3.03
CA VAL A 415 -18.58 19.09 2.07
C VAL A 415 -19.37 18.01 2.81
N PRO A 416 -20.61 17.71 2.41
CA PRO A 416 -21.38 16.61 2.97
C PRO A 416 -20.85 15.26 2.45
N TYR A 417 -20.64 14.34 3.37
CA TYR A 417 -20.33 12.94 3.05
C TYR A 417 -21.52 12.08 3.42
N ARG A 418 -22.01 11.31 2.45
CA ARG A 418 -23.04 10.30 2.66
C ARG A 418 -22.38 9.06 3.24
N VAL A 419 -22.87 8.60 4.39
CA VAL A 419 -22.36 7.44 5.13
C VAL A 419 -23.48 6.42 5.28
N THR A 420 -23.20 5.16 4.95
CA THR A 420 -24.09 4.03 5.19
C THR A 420 -23.39 3.02 6.08
N VAL A 421 -24.07 2.55 7.12
CA VAL A 421 -23.60 1.42 7.94
C VAL A 421 -24.46 0.21 7.61
N SER A 422 -23.81 -0.86 7.17
CA SER A 422 -24.45 -2.10 6.77
C SER A 422 -23.99 -3.23 7.65
N SER A 423 -24.90 -4.11 8.01
CA SER A 423 -24.55 -5.37 8.64
C SER A 423 -24.37 -6.48 7.61
N VAL A 424 -23.37 -7.32 7.82
CA VAL A 424 -23.06 -8.49 6.99
C VAL A 424 -23.14 -9.74 7.87
N SER A 425 -23.89 -10.73 7.41
CA SER A 425 -24.00 -12.04 8.08
C SER A 425 -24.06 -13.16 7.05
N LEU A 426 -23.97 -14.41 7.51
CA LEU A 426 -24.18 -15.58 6.64
C LEU A 426 -25.58 -15.60 5.99
N LYS A 427 -26.57 -15.00 6.65
CA LYS A 427 -27.96 -14.93 6.16
C LYS A 427 -28.13 -13.88 5.06
N GLY A 428 -27.26 -12.87 5.00
CA GLY A 428 -27.39 -11.77 4.07
C GLY A 428 -26.95 -10.43 4.62
N LEU A 429 -27.39 -9.38 3.93
CA LEU A 429 -27.07 -7.98 4.17
C LEU A 429 -28.28 -7.23 4.72
N ALA A 430 -28.02 -6.22 5.55
CA ALA A 430 -29.01 -5.22 5.90
C ALA A 430 -28.36 -3.84 6.02
N PHE A 431 -29.00 -2.83 5.42
CA PHE A 431 -28.44 -1.49 5.27
C PHE A 431 -29.20 -0.53 6.19
N ALA A 432 -28.47 0.25 6.99
CA ALA A 432 -29.08 1.37 7.70
C ALA A 432 -29.48 2.47 6.70
N THR A 433 -30.42 3.32 7.10
CA THR A 433 -30.72 4.54 6.35
C THR A 433 -29.46 5.40 6.23
N PRO A 434 -29.07 5.83 5.01
CA PRO A 434 -27.91 6.69 4.85
C PRO A 434 -28.04 7.98 5.66
N VAL A 435 -26.93 8.41 6.24
CA VAL A 435 -26.83 9.67 7.00
C VAL A 435 -25.74 10.55 6.40
N TRP A 436 -25.84 11.85 6.63
CA TRP A 436 -24.86 12.81 6.15
C TRP A 436 -24.05 13.35 7.31
N GLY A 437 -22.76 13.52 7.08
CA GLY A 437 -21.84 14.09 8.05
C GLY A 437 -20.85 15.04 7.40
N TYR A 438 -20.32 15.94 8.23
CA TYR A 438 -19.28 16.88 7.85
C TYR A 438 -18.07 16.65 8.74
N SER A 439 -16.89 16.57 8.13
CA SER A 439 -15.63 16.53 8.89
C SER A 439 -15.42 17.83 9.67
N GLN A 440 -15.73 18.97 9.06
CA GLN A 440 -15.80 20.31 9.65
C GLN A 440 -16.87 21.10 8.91
N GLU A 441 -17.72 21.80 9.65
CA GLU A 441 -18.72 22.70 9.08
C GLU A 441 -18.11 24.08 8.82
N ILE A 442 -18.70 24.80 7.87
CA ILE A 442 -18.39 26.19 7.54
C ILE A 442 -19.69 27.00 7.54
N ALA A 443 -19.57 28.32 7.65
CA ALA A 443 -20.69 29.21 7.37
C ALA A 443 -21.21 28.95 5.95
N PRO A 444 -22.54 28.89 5.73
CA PRO A 444 -23.10 28.63 4.41
C PRO A 444 -22.54 29.59 3.35
N PRO A 445 -21.91 29.07 2.27
CA PRO A 445 -21.27 29.91 1.25
C PRO A 445 -22.28 30.66 0.39
N GLU A 446 -23.52 30.17 0.33
CA GLU A 446 -24.64 30.78 -0.39
C GLU A 446 -25.81 30.99 0.59
N GLY A 447 -26.65 31.98 0.29
CA GLY A 447 -27.86 32.25 1.06
C GLY A 447 -29.12 31.73 0.36
N PRO A 448 -30.20 31.38 1.10
CA PRO A 448 -31.47 30.94 0.51
C PRO A 448 -32.10 31.98 -0.41
N VAL A 449 -32.78 31.53 -1.46
CA VAL A 449 -33.56 32.43 -2.32
C VAL A 449 -34.90 32.71 -1.64
N LEU A 450 -35.21 33.98 -1.43
CA LEU A 450 -36.44 34.46 -0.80
C LEU A 450 -37.45 34.89 -1.86
N TRP A 451 -38.72 34.50 -1.71
CA TRP A 451 -39.83 34.96 -2.54
C TRP A 451 -41.08 35.23 -1.71
N GLN A 452 -42.00 36.02 -2.28
CA GLN A 452 -43.30 36.28 -1.67
C GLN A 452 -44.30 35.19 -2.06
N ILE A 453 -45.11 34.74 -1.10
CA ILE A 453 -46.32 33.97 -1.36
C ILE A 453 -47.48 34.96 -1.51
N PRO A 454 -48.20 34.98 -2.64
CA PRO A 454 -49.39 35.81 -2.79
C PRO A 454 -50.45 35.36 -1.78
N ASN A 455 -50.76 36.17 -0.77
CA ASN A 455 -51.84 35.90 0.18
C ASN A 455 -52.90 37.02 0.14
N ALA A 456 -54.17 36.60 0.31
CA ALA A 456 -55.38 37.33 -0.07
C ALA A 456 -55.94 38.30 1.00
N ALA A 457 -55.27 38.48 2.14
CA ALA A 457 -55.75 39.30 3.26
C ALA A 457 -54.94 40.60 3.39
N SER A 458 -55.63 41.73 3.53
CA SER A 458 -55.02 43.06 3.68
C SER A 458 -54.19 43.13 4.96
N GLY A 459 -52.89 43.41 4.84
CA GLY A 459 -51.97 43.62 5.98
C GLY A 459 -51.09 42.45 6.39
N ALA A 460 -51.19 41.28 5.74
CA ALA A 460 -50.38 40.11 6.02
C ALA A 460 -49.43 39.79 4.85
N LEU A 461 -48.11 39.88 5.08
CA LEU A 461 -47.09 39.52 4.09
C LEU A 461 -46.52 38.14 4.44
N THR A 462 -46.66 37.16 3.55
CA THR A 462 -46.01 35.85 3.70
C THR A 462 -44.83 35.75 2.74
N VAL A 463 -43.65 35.47 3.29
CA VAL A 463 -42.43 35.19 2.53
C VAL A 463 -41.98 33.76 2.76
N ALA A 464 -41.37 33.16 1.75
CA ALA A 464 -40.87 31.79 1.80
C ALA A 464 -39.53 31.68 1.10
N TRP A 465 -38.76 30.66 1.47
CA TRP A 465 -37.47 30.36 0.88
C TRP A 465 -37.28 28.86 0.73
N ALA A 466 -36.39 28.47 -0.17
CA ALA A 466 -36.03 27.07 -0.40
C ALA A 466 -34.85 26.69 0.48
N GLU A 467 -34.85 25.46 0.99
CA GLU A 467 -33.67 24.89 1.61
C GLU A 467 -32.55 24.75 0.56
N LEU A 468 -31.32 25.14 0.91
CA LEU A 468 -30.20 25.02 -0.02
C LEU A 468 -29.91 23.54 -0.33
N PRO A 469 -29.50 23.22 -1.58
CA PRO A 469 -28.97 21.90 -1.90
C PRO A 469 -27.83 21.52 -0.95
N ARG A 470 -27.74 20.24 -0.53
CA ARG A 470 -26.78 19.79 0.51
C ARG A 470 -25.34 20.19 0.23
N GLY A 471 -24.89 20.09 -1.03
CA GLY A 471 -23.56 20.50 -1.46
C GLY A 471 -23.23 21.99 -1.25
N ARG A 472 -24.25 22.83 -1.04
CA ARG A 472 -24.13 24.28 -0.84
C ARG A 472 -24.44 24.73 0.59
N ARG A 473 -24.76 23.82 1.51
CA ARG A 473 -25.10 24.17 2.90
C ARG A 473 -23.90 24.53 3.75
N GLY A 474 -22.74 23.92 3.47
CA GLY A 474 -21.55 24.07 4.31
C GLY A 474 -21.62 23.40 5.68
N GLY A 475 -22.78 22.85 6.09
CA GLY A 475 -22.98 22.22 7.39
C GLY A 475 -24.45 21.91 7.68
N HIS A 476 -24.76 21.54 8.92
CA HIS A 476 -26.14 21.39 9.38
C HIS A 476 -26.69 22.76 9.78
N PHE A 477 -27.85 23.13 9.25
CA PHE A 477 -28.49 24.38 9.63
C PHE A 477 -28.97 24.32 11.08
N THR A 478 -28.68 25.39 11.81
CA THR A 478 -29.13 25.59 13.18
C THR A 478 -30.40 26.45 13.22
N HIS A 479 -30.47 27.47 12.37
CA HIS A 479 -31.60 28.39 12.21
C HIS A 479 -31.46 29.20 10.91
N TYR A 480 -32.56 29.82 10.49
CA TYR A 480 -32.57 30.91 9.50
C TYR A 480 -32.77 32.24 10.18
N THR A 481 -32.24 33.31 9.58
CA THR A 481 -32.49 34.70 10.01
C THR A 481 -33.09 35.48 8.85
N LEU A 482 -34.32 35.95 9.02
CA LEU A 482 -35.00 36.85 8.10
C LEU A 482 -34.70 38.31 8.49
N TYR A 483 -34.19 39.07 7.51
CA TYR A 483 -33.88 40.48 7.64
C TYR A 483 -34.99 41.26 6.95
N VAL A 484 -35.59 42.21 7.67
CA VAL A 484 -36.67 43.06 7.16
C VAL A 484 -36.28 44.51 7.37
N GLN A 485 -35.99 45.21 6.28
CA GLN A 485 -35.59 46.60 6.29
C GLN A 485 -36.61 47.47 5.53
N PRO A 486 -37.44 48.26 6.23
CA PRO A 486 -38.22 49.32 5.60
C PRO A 486 -37.30 50.47 5.15
N ASP A 487 -37.64 51.14 4.04
CA ASP A 487 -36.83 52.26 3.51
C ASP A 487 -36.71 53.44 4.50
N SER A 488 -37.69 53.63 5.38
CA SER A 488 -37.75 54.73 6.37
C SER A 488 -37.62 54.27 7.83
N GLY A 489 -37.04 53.10 8.11
CA GLY A 489 -36.95 52.57 9.48
C GLY A 489 -35.74 51.69 9.78
N ALA A 490 -35.74 51.10 10.99
CA ALA A 490 -34.68 50.24 11.46
C ALA A 490 -34.82 48.81 10.91
N LEU A 491 -33.67 48.14 10.75
CA LEU A 491 -33.61 46.73 10.37
C LEU A 491 -34.14 45.84 11.51
N THR A 492 -35.09 44.97 11.18
CA THR A 492 -35.62 43.94 12.08
C THR A 492 -35.09 42.57 11.70
N LEU A 493 -34.70 41.78 12.69
CA LEU A 493 -34.19 40.41 12.54
C LEU A 493 -35.17 39.43 13.16
N LEU A 494 -35.52 38.38 12.43
CA LEU A 494 -36.34 37.29 12.93
C LEU A 494 -35.62 35.96 12.76
N ASN A 495 -35.29 35.32 13.88
CA ASN A 495 -34.70 33.99 13.89
C ASN A 495 -35.80 32.93 13.90
N VAL A 496 -35.71 31.96 12.99
CA VAL A 496 -36.64 30.83 12.90
C VAL A 496 -35.89 29.52 12.84
N SER A 497 -36.55 28.42 13.21
CA SER A 497 -35.92 27.09 13.22
C SER A 497 -35.41 26.68 11.83
N ALA A 498 -34.45 25.76 11.77
CA ALA A 498 -33.92 25.24 10.52
C ALA A 498 -34.97 24.52 9.65
N ASP A 499 -36.08 24.06 10.25
CA ASP A 499 -37.18 23.39 9.56
C ASP A 499 -38.22 24.39 9.01
N THR A 500 -38.11 25.68 9.38
CA THR A 500 -39.03 26.73 8.93
C THR A 500 -38.61 27.26 7.57
N LEU A 501 -39.51 27.17 6.59
CA LEU A 501 -39.28 27.64 5.21
C LEU A 501 -40.18 28.81 4.80
N ASN A 502 -41.09 29.24 5.67
CA ASN A 502 -41.94 30.39 5.42
C ASN A 502 -42.26 31.12 6.74
N VAL A 503 -42.56 32.42 6.60
CA VAL A 503 -42.96 33.29 7.71
C VAL A 503 -44.04 34.23 7.22
N THR A 504 -45.06 34.41 8.05
CA THR A 504 -46.07 35.47 7.87
C THR A 504 -45.76 36.62 8.82
N LEU A 505 -45.57 37.80 8.24
CA LEU A 505 -45.40 39.08 8.92
C LEU A 505 -46.74 39.80 8.93
N TRP A 506 -47.12 40.27 10.11
CA TRP A 506 -48.38 40.95 10.37
C TRP A 506 -48.15 42.44 10.62
N ASP A 507 -49.17 43.25 10.36
CA ASP A 507 -49.23 44.68 10.72
C ASP A 507 -48.05 45.52 10.19
N LEU A 508 -47.52 45.16 9.02
CA LEU A 508 -46.46 45.92 8.37
C LEU A 508 -47.04 47.23 7.79
N PRO A 509 -46.47 48.41 8.12
CA PRO A 509 -46.91 49.67 7.52
C PRO A 509 -46.68 49.69 6.01
N GLY A 510 -47.48 50.48 5.29
CA GLY A 510 -47.30 50.69 3.85
C GLY A 510 -45.94 51.30 3.53
N GLY A 511 -45.31 50.86 2.44
CA GLY A 511 -44.00 51.35 2.02
C GLY A 511 -43.15 50.32 1.28
N TYR A 512 -41.92 50.72 0.98
CA TYR A 512 -40.92 49.87 0.34
C TYR A 512 -40.11 49.09 1.39
N TYR A 513 -39.94 47.79 1.13
CA TYR A 513 -39.20 46.88 1.98
C TYR A 513 -38.10 46.16 1.21
N LYS A 514 -36.95 46.03 1.86
CA LYS A 514 -35.82 45.20 1.44
C LYS A 514 -35.73 44.02 2.41
N MET A 515 -35.78 42.81 1.87
CA MET A 515 -35.79 41.59 2.67
C MET A 515 -34.79 40.58 2.12
N TRP A 516 -34.12 39.86 3.01
CA TRP A 516 -33.25 38.74 2.65
C TRP A 516 -33.20 37.74 3.79
N VAL A 517 -32.80 36.50 3.48
CA VAL A 517 -32.63 35.45 4.47
C VAL A 517 -31.17 34.99 4.47
N THR A 518 -30.66 34.67 5.65
CA THR A 518 -29.39 33.96 5.81
C THR A 518 -29.67 32.62 6.49
N ALA A 519 -28.82 31.64 6.21
CA ALA A 519 -28.76 30.38 6.94
C ALA A 519 -27.54 30.39 7.88
N SER A 520 -27.66 29.77 9.05
CA SER A 520 -26.57 29.67 10.03
C SER A 520 -26.24 28.21 10.34
N THR A 521 -24.94 27.88 10.35
CA THR A 521 -24.43 26.58 10.86
C THR A 521 -23.76 26.80 12.22
N VAL A 522 -23.29 25.72 12.86
CA VAL A 522 -22.49 25.83 14.09
C VAL A 522 -21.17 26.58 13.89
N ALA A 523 -20.71 26.69 12.63
CA ALA A 523 -19.50 27.44 12.27
C ALA A 523 -19.76 28.94 12.04
N GLY A 524 -21.01 29.37 11.94
CA GLY A 524 -21.39 30.79 11.88
C GLY A 524 -22.47 31.13 10.86
N LEU A 525 -22.67 32.44 10.71
CA LEU A 525 -23.64 33.06 9.80
C LEU A 525 -23.19 32.95 8.35
N GLY A 526 -24.07 32.45 7.49
CA GLY A 526 -23.84 32.34 6.05
C GLY A 526 -23.99 33.65 5.28
N GLN A 527 -23.70 33.58 3.98
CA GLN A 527 -23.92 34.71 3.07
C GLN A 527 -25.41 35.09 2.98
N PRO A 528 -25.73 36.37 2.78
CA PRO A 528 -27.11 36.79 2.54
C PRO A 528 -27.63 36.20 1.23
N GLY A 529 -28.88 35.75 1.26
CA GLY A 529 -29.64 35.35 0.09
C GLY A 529 -29.93 36.52 -0.84
N GLN A 530 -30.54 36.23 -1.98
CA GLN A 530 -30.94 37.26 -2.93
C GLN A 530 -31.90 38.27 -2.27
N LEU A 531 -31.63 39.56 -2.50
CA LEU A 531 -32.46 40.64 -2.01
C LEU A 531 -33.84 40.63 -2.68
N LEU A 532 -34.90 40.54 -1.88
CA LEU A 532 -36.27 40.71 -2.31
C LEU A 532 -36.72 42.14 -1.99
N GLN A 533 -37.21 42.84 -3.02
CA GLN A 533 -37.75 44.20 -2.87
C GLN A 533 -39.26 44.19 -3.15
N LEU A 534 -40.04 44.72 -2.21
CA LEU A 534 -41.49 44.73 -2.25
C LEU A 534 -42.01 46.15 -2.00
N PHE A 535 -43.16 46.46 -2.56
CA PHE A 535 -43.98 47.59 -2.11
C PHE A 535 -45.26 47.05 -1.46
N LEU A 536 -45.52 47.44 -0.21
CA LEU A 536 -46.77 47.17 0.48
C LEU A 536 -47.67 48.41 0.36
N PRO A 537 -48.89 48.28 -0.21
CA PRO A 537 -49.83 49.39 -0.25
C PRO A 537 -50.25 49.78 1.17
N GLU A 538 -50.46 51.08 1.38
CA GLU A 538 -50.98 51.58 2.64
C GLU A 538 -52.38 50.98 2.87
N LEU A 539 -52.61 50.44 4.07
CA LEU A 539 -53.93 50.00 4.48
C LEU A 539 -54.83 51.24 4.52
N GLU A 540 -55.68 51.41 3.50
CA GLU A 540 -56.83 52.29 3.65
C GLU A 540 -57.59 51.80 4.87
N ARG A 541 -57.59 52.60 5.94
CA ARG A 541 -58.63 52.49 6.96
C ARG A 541 -59.93 52.74 6.21
N VAL A 542 -60.57 51.68 5.76
CA VAL A 542 -62.01 51.67 5.69
C VAL A 542 -62.45 51.77 7.15
N GLU A 543 -62.61 53.00 7.63
CA GLU A 543 -63.55 53.29 8.70
C GLU A 543 -64.91 52.83 8.16
N ASN A 544 -65.17 51.53 8.26
CA ASN A 544 -66.52 51.05 8.33
C ASN A 544 -67.01 51.57 9.69
N THR A 545 -67.42 52.83 9.71
CA THR A 545 -68.61 53.21 10.45
C THR A 545 -69.73 52.32 9.92
N VAL A 546 -69.79 51.09 10.43
CA VAL A 546 -71.05 50.38 10.47
C VAL A 546 -71.92 51.28 11.32
N GLU A 547 -72.77 52.07 10.67
CA GLU A 547 -73.95 52.57 11.32
C GLU A 547 -74.70 51.33 11.82
N CYS A 548 -74.48 50.98 13.09
CA CYS A 548 -75.33 50.08 13.86
C CYS A 548 -76.74 50.67 14.09
N SER A 549 -77.26 51.48 13.16
CA SER A 549 -78.61 52.05 13.21
C SER A 549 -79.51 51.64 12.05
N ALA A 550 -78.99 50.97 11.00
CA ALA A 550 -79.80 50.64 9.81
C ALA A 550 -80.25 49.18 9.68
N VAL A 551 -79.88 48.27 10.61
CA VAL A 551 -80.35 46.87 10.59
C VAL A 551 -81.47 46.60 11.63
N LEU A 552 -81.75 47.54 12.53
CA LEU A 552 -82.88 47.44 13.48
C LEU A 552 -84.10 48.28 13.06
N ARG A 553 -84.29 48.54 11.76
CA ARG A 553 -85.50 49.18 11.21
C ARG A 553 -86.21 48.40 10.11
N PHE A 554 -85.66 47.29 9.62
CA PHE A 554 -86.35 46.41 8.67
C PHE A 554 -87.11 45.24 9.33
N VAL A 555 -87.01 45.06 10.66
CA VAL A 555 -87.68 43.97 11.39
C VAL A 555 -88.82 44.46 12.30
N ILE A 556 -89.04 45.77 12.44
CA ILE A 556 -90.10 46.31 13.32
C ILE A 556 -91.32 46.86 12.54
N ASP A 557 -91.26 47.00 11.23
CA ASP A 557 -92.43 47.43 10.42
C ASP A 557 -93.29 46.28 9.86
N GLU A 558 -92.89 45.01 10.04
CA GLU A 558 -93.69 43.85 9.59
C GLU A 558 -94.49 43.13 10.69
N LEU A 559 -94.42 43.55 11.97
CA LEU A 559 -95.05 42.76 13.05
C LEU A 559 -96.10 43.45 13.93
N LEU A 560 -96.29 44.78 13.93
CA LEU A 560 -97.39 45.39 14.72
C LEU A 560 -97.89 46.72 14.12
N PRO A 561 -99.15 46.83 13.67
CA PRO A 561 -99.74 48.12 13.34
C PRO A 561 -100.26 48.77 14.63
N GLY A 562 -99.66 49.90 15.03
CA GLY A 562 -100.26 50.81 16.00
C GLY A 562 -99.32 51.26 17.13
N PHE A 563 -99.39 52.57 17.38
CA PHE A 563 -98.76 53.34 18.47
C PHE A 563 -97.35 53.90 18.24
N GLY A 564 -97.33 55.21 17.95
CA GLY A 564 -96.87 56.21 18.94
C GLY A 564 -95.37 56.40 19.14
N VAL A 565 -94.87 57.47 18.50
CA VAL A 565 -93.67 58.28 18.78
C VAL A 565 -93.01 58.06 20.16
N LEU A 566 -91.71 57.73 20.18
CA LEU A 566 -90.80 58.15 21.25
C LEU A 566 -89.45 58.61 20.70
N GLN A 567 -89.10 59.83 21.10
CA GLN A 567 -87.89 60.58 20.77
C GLN A 567 -86.80 60.23 21.80
N VAL A 568 -85.57 59.93 21.35
CA VAL A 568 -84.39 59.90 22.23
C VAL A 568 -83.18 60.54 21.53
N LEU A 569 -82.61 61.55 22.19
CA LEU A 569 -81.41 62.35 21.89
C LEU A 569 -80.12 61.64 22.39
N PRO A 570 -78.91 62.09 22.02
CA PRO A 570 -77.70 61.26 21.98
C PRO A 570 -76.94 61.19 23.32
N LEU A 571 -76.18 60.11 23.53
CA LEU A 571 -75.25 59.97 24.66
C LEU A 571 -73.79 60.08 24.19
N SER A 572 -73.06 60.90 24.94
CA SER A 572 -71.71 61.38 24.76
C SER A 572 -70.62 60.39 25.15
N LYS A 573 -69.41 60.64 24.61
CA LYS A 573 -68.12 60.02 24.98
C LYS A 573 -67.88 59.94 26.50
N VAL A 574 -67.37 58.79 26.96
CA VAL A 574 -66.61 58.66 28.22
C VAL A 574 -65.41 57.72 27.98
N SER A 575 -64.21 58.21 28.32
CA SER A 575 -62.91 57.51 28.39
C SER A 575 -62.75 56.78 29.73
N ALA A 576 -62.10 55.60 29.82
CA ALA A 576 -60.69 55.36 30.22
C ALA A 576 -60.62 54.03 31.06
N PRO A 577 -59.49 53.53 31.61
CA PRO A 577 -58.18 53.12 31.03
C PRO A 577 -57.62 51.77 31.62
N LEU A 578 -56.31 51.50 31.37
CA LEU A 578 -55.35 50.53 32.01
C LEU A 578 -55.37 49.09 31.48
N GLY A 579 -54.27 48.36 31.30
CA GLY A 579 -52.85 48.39 31.76
C GLY A 579 -52.38 46.91 31.71
N LEU A 580 -51.12 46.51 31.55
CA LEU A 580 -49.79 47.12 31.56
C LEU A 580 -48.91 46.26 30.62
#